data_AF-A0A6A5KKK6-F1
#
_entry.id   AF-A0A6A5KKK6-F1
#
_cell.length_a   1.000
_cell.length_b   1.000
_cell.length_c   1.000
_cell.angle_alpha   90.00
_cell.angle_beta   90.00
_cell.angle_gamma   90.00
#
_symmetry.space_group_name_H-M   'P 1'
#
loop_
_entity.id
_entity.type
_entity.pdbx_description
1 polymer ?
#
loop_
_entity_poly.entity_id
_entity_poly.type
_entity_poly.pdbx_seq_one_letter_code
_entity_poly.pdbx_strand_id
1 'polypeptide(L)'
;MLSSDLSQLPSTPRKQFFTSRDDRLRAQTLAKAGLPISSISHQTGLSSRQEQIQELILFVRSSRATSQMSCLALSIHFSHWGVSEHQIRYALQEAGYIRRIARAKSPLLGEQAGSLTVGKRSC
;
A
#
# COMPACT_ATOMS: atom_id res chain seq x y z
N MET A 1 -26.92 31.24 20.40
CA MET A 1 -26.48 31.22 18.98
C MET A 1 -25.01 30.86 18.95
N LEU A 2 -24.69 29.58 18.76
CA LEU A 2 -23.32 29.08 18.63
C LEU A 2 -23.34 28.13 17.43
N SER A 3 -22.90 28.62 16.27
CA SER A 3 -22.83 27.81 15.05
C SER A 3 -21.42 27.87 14.49
N SER A 4 -20.70 26.78 14.76
CA SER A 4 -19.94 25.99 13.79
C SER A 4 -19.00 26.73 12.84
N ASP A 5 -17.77 26.98 13.30
CA ASP A 5 -16.64 27.32 12.43
C ASP A 5 -15.49 26.33 12.70
N LEU A 6 -15.58 25.14 12.10
CA LEU A 6 -14.61 24.03 12.25
C LEU A 6 -14.18 23.43 10.89
N SER A 7 -14.29 24.18 9.79
CA SER A 7 -14.04 23.65 8.43
C SER A 7 -12.71 24.05 7.79
N GLN A 8 -11.72 24.54 8.54
CA GLN A 8 -10.38 24.80 8.00
C GLN A 8 -9.31 24.13 8.87
N LEU A 9 -9.25 22.81 8.83
CA LEU A 9 -7.99 22.14 9.18
C LEU A 9 -6.98 22.44 8.07
N PRO A 10 -5.78 22.97 8.38
CA PRO A 10 -4.76 23.19 7.38
C PRO A 10 -4.41 21.84 6.76
N SER A 11 -4.62 21.73 5.44
CA SER A 11 -4.19 20.59 4.64
C SER A 11 -2.71 20.37 4.90
N THR A 12 -2.39 19.35 5.71
CA THR A 12 -0.99 19.01 6.00
C THR A 12 -0.29 18.82 4.65
N PRO A 13 0.87 19.46 4.42
CA PRO A 13 1.55 19.37 3.15
C PRO A 13 1.96 17.92 2.94
N ARG A 14 1.21 17.24 2.06
CA ARG A 14 1.53 15.89 1.59
C ARG A 14 2.90 16.03 0.96
N LYS A 15 3.95 15.52 1.61
CA LYS A 15 5.33 15.56 1.10
C LYS A 15 5.33 14.88 -0.26
N GLN A 16 5.18 15.68 -1.31
CA GLN A 16 5.40 15.23 -2.66
C GLN A 16 6.91 15.18 -2.80
N PHE A 17 7.43 13.96 -2.86
CA PHE A 17 8.83 13.68 -3.17
C PHE A 17 9.07 14.08 -4.63
N PHE A 18 9.13 15.38 -4.90
CA PHE A 18 9.82 15.85 -6.07
C PHE A 18 11.30 15.56 -5.83
N THR A 19 11.84 14.64 -6.62
CA THR A 19 13.14 13.99 -6.44
C THR A 19 14.33 14.92 -6.59
N SER A 20 14.18 16.05 -7.30
CA SER A 20 15.20 17.08 -7.40
C SER A 20 14.60 18.48 -7.60
N ARG A 21 15.32 19.52 -7.17
CA ARG A 21 15.02 20.93 -7.48
C ARG A 21 14.90 21.13 -8.99
N ASP A 22 15.76 20.47 -9.76
CA ASP A 22 15.81 20.61 -11.22
C ASP A 22 14.59 19.98 -11.89
N ASP A 23 14.13 18.83 -11.37
CA ASP A 23 12.91 18.18 -11.87
C ASP A 23 11.68 19.07 -11.67
N ARG A 24 11.62 19.77 -10.52
CA ARG A 24 10.56 20.77 -10.27
C ARG A 24 10.65 21.92 -11.24
N LEU A 25 11.85 22.45 -11.48
CA LEU A 25 12.04 23.58 -12.40
C LEU A 25 11.69 23.20 -13.83
N ARG A 26 12.08 21.99 -14.28
CA ARG A 26 11.71 21.43 -15.58
C ARG A 26 10.21 21.25 -15.70
N ALA A 27 9.57 20.57 -14.74
CA ALA A 27 8.13 20.37 -14.74
C ALA A 27 7.37 21.71 -14.79
N GLN A 28 7.81 22.71 -14.02
CA GLN A 28 7.20 24.04 -14.02
C GLN A 28 7.39 24.77 -15.35
N THR A 29 8.56 24.62 -15.99
CA THR A 29 8.84 25.21 -17.30
C THR A 29 7.95 24.59 -18.38
N LEU A 30 7.83 23.27 -18.40
CA LEU A 30 6.98 22.56 -19.36
C LEU A 30 5.50 22.85 -19.14
N ALA A 31 5.06 22.97 -17.90
CA ALA A 31 3.69 23.38 -17.57
C ALA A 31 3.38 24.81 -18.05
N LYS A 32 4.32 25.75 -17.86
CA LYS A 32 4.20 27.12 -18.38
C LYS A 32 4.17 27.17 -19.91
N ALA A 33 4.81 26.21 -20.58
CA ALA A 33 4.75 26.05 -22.04
C ALA A 33 3.42 25.45 -22.54
N GLY A 34 2.49 25.12 -21.65
CA GLY A 34 1.17 24.59 -22.01
C GLY A 34 1.18 23.12 -22.43
N LEU A 35 2.22 22.37 -22.10
CA LEU A 35 2.28 20.94 -22.40
C LEU A 35 1.29 20.16 -21.52
N PRO A 36 0.64 19.11 -22.07
CA PRO A 36 -0.22 18.26 -21.27
C PRO A 36 0.60 17.52 -20.21
N ILE A 37 -0.01 17.30 -19.04
CA ILE A 37 0.65 16.71 -17.85
C ILE A 37 1.29 15.35 -18.17
N SER A 38 0.69 14.56 -19.06
CA SER A 38 1.25 13.29 -19.54
C SER A 38 2.63 13.47 -20.20
N SER A 39 2.78 14.47 -21.09
CA SER A 39 4.05 14.76 -21.75
C SER A 39 5.11 15.24 -20.76
N ILE A 40 4.71 15.99 -19.74
CA ILE A 40 5.62 16.46 -18.68
C ILE A 40 6.16 15.26 -17.89
N SER A 41 5.28 14.33 -17.51
CA SER A 41 5.66 13.10 -16.79
C SER A 41 6.66 12.27 -17.60
N HIS A 42 6.40 12.03 -18.89
CA HIS A 42 7.33 11.30 -19.76
C HIS A 42 8.68 12.02 -19.92
N GLN A 43 8.70 13.35 -20.12
CA GLN A 43 9.95 14.10 -20.31
C GLN A 43 10.78 14.28 -19.04
N THR A 44 10.13 14.33 -17.89
CA THR A 44 10.83 14.48 -16.60
C THR A 44 11.29 13.15 -16.02
N GLY A 45 10.88 12.02 -16.61
CA GLY A 45 11.14 10.70 -16.03
C GLY A 45 10.41 10.51 -14.68
N LEU A 46 9.54 11.44 -14.30
CA LEU A 46 8.61 11.29 -13.18
C LEU A 46 7.52 10.34 -13.67
N SER A 47 7.82 9.04 -13.65
CA SER A 47 6.85 8.01 -13.99
C SER A 47 5.59 8.26 -13.17
N SER A 48 4.45 8.31 -13.86
CA SER A 48 3.18 8.55 -13.19
C SER A 48 3.03 7.50 -12.09
N ARG A 49 2.48 7.87 -10.93
CA ARG A 49 2.20 6.92 -9.84
C ARG A 49 1.50 5.66 -10.36
N GLN A 50 0.66 5.81 -11.38
CA GLN A 50 -0.05 4.70 -12.02
C GLN A 50 0.87 3.74 -12.79
N GLU A 51 1.89 4.26 -13.48
CA GLU A 51 2.88 3.47 -14.21
C GLU A 51 3.77 2.69 -13.23
N GLN A 52 4.22 3.33 -12.15
CA GLN A 52 4.96 2.65 -11.07
C GLN A 52 4.13 1.52 -10.46
N ILE A 53 2.83 1.74 -10.24
CA ILE A 53 1.92 0.69 -9.76
C ILE A 53 1.82 -0.46 -10.77
N GLN A 54 1.71 -0.16 -12.07
CA GLN A 54 1.68 -1.18 -13.12
C GLN A 54 2.97 -1.99 -13.17
N GLU A 55 4.12 -1.33 -13.15
CA GLU A 55 5.43 -2.00 -13.14
C GLU A 55 5.60 -2.89 -11.90
N LEU A 56 5.18 -2.40 -10.73
CA LEU A 56 5.15 -3.18 -9.50
C LEU A 56 4.27 -4.43 -9.64
N ILE A 57 3.07 -4.28 -10.21
CA ILE A 57 2.14 -5.40 -10.43
C ILE A 57 2.74 -6.42 -11.41
N LEU A 58 3.32 -5.95 -12.52
CA LEU A 58 3.97 -6.82 -13.50
C LEU A 58 5.12 -7.60 -12.86
N PHE A 59 5.95 -6.94 -12.05
CA PHE A 59 7.04 -7.58 -11.32
C PHE A 59 6.55 -8.63 -10.32
N VAL A 60 5.54 -8.30 -9.50
CA VAL A 60 4.94 -9.23 -8.53
C VAL A 60 4.29 -10.44 -9.23
N ARG A 61 3.75 -10.25 -10.44
CA ARG A 61 3.15 -11.31 -11.25
C ARG A 61 4.15 -12.15 -12.04
N SER A 62 5.36 -11.64 -12.28
CA SER A 62 6.35 -12.31 -13.13
C SER A 62 6.83 -13.66 -12.58
N SER A 63 6.87 -13.83 -11.25
CA SER A 63 7.35 -15.05 -10.61
C SER A 63 6.64 -15.32 -9.29
N ARG A 64 6.53 -16.60 -8.93
CA ARG A 64 6.02 -17.01 -7.62
C ARG A 64 6.93 -16.53 -6.47
N ALA A 65 8.24 -16.48 -6.70
CA ALA A 65 9.18 -16.01 -5.71
C ALA A 65 8.98 -14.51 -5.40
N THR A 66 8.80 -13.69 -6.44
CA THR A 66 8.54 -12.24 -6.28
C THR A 66 7.17 -11.98 -5.66
N SER A 67 6.16 -12.80 -5.99
CA SER A 67 4.83 -12.73 -5.37
C SER A 67 4.84 -12.96 -3.85
N GLN A 68 5.79 -13.74 -3.34
CA GLN A 68 5.90 -14.05 -1.90
C GLN A 68 6.76 -13.05 -1.13
N MET A 69 7.46 -12.15 -1.81
CA MET A 69 8.30 -11.14 -1.17
C MET A 69 7.49 -10.25 -0.22
N SER A 70 8.12 -9.84 0.88
CA SER A 70 7.54 -8.85 1.79
C SER A 70 7.50 -7.47 1.12
N CYS A 71 6.56 -6.61 1.53
CA CYS A 71 6.51 -5.22 1.06
C CYS A 71 7.82 -4.47 1.33
N LEU A 72 8.53 -4.80 2.41
CA LEU A 72 9.86 -4.26 2.71
C LEU A 72 10.89 -4.68 1.66
N ALA A 73 10.94 -5.97 1.31
CA ALA A 73 11.85 -6.46 0.29
C ALA A 73 11.56 -5.84 -1.09
N LEU A 74 10.28 -5.63 -1.42
CA LEU A 74 9.88 -4.89 -2.61
C LEU A 74 10.38 -3.43 -2.56
N SER A 75 10.31 -2.76 -1.40
CA SER A 75 10.81 -1.38 -1.28
C SER A 75 12.33 -1.26 -1.47
N ILE A 76 13.08 -2.29 -1.06
CA ILE A 76 14.53 -2.35 -1.29
C ILE A 76 14.82 -2.56 -2.79
N HIS A 77 14.06 -3.46 -3.44
CA HIS A 77 14.19 -3.71 -4.88
C HIS A 77 13.87 -2.46 -5.72
N PHE A 78 12.82 -1.71 -5.34
CA PHE A 78 12.42 -0.44 -5.96
C PHE A 78 12.95 0.79 -5.19
N SER A 79 14.17 0.69 -4.64
CA SER A 79 14.79 1.78 -3.86
C SER A 79 14.92 3.09 -4.63
N HIS A 80 15.12 3.00 -5.95
CA HIS A 80 15.21 4.15 -6.85
C HIS A 80 13.90 4.96 -6.97
N TRP A 81 12.74 4.37 -6.62
CA TRP A 81 11.48 5.12 -6.55
C TRP A 81 11.34 5.94 -5.25
N GLY A 82 12.20 5.69 -4.25
CA GLY A 82 12.11 6.37 -2.96
C GLY A 82 10.81 6.05 -2.19
N VAL A 83 10.19 4.90 -2.45
CA VAL A 83 8.93 4.50 -1.82
C VAL A 83 9.17 3.72 -0.54
N SER A 84 8.41 4.04 0.49
CA SER A 84 8.41 3.26 1.75
C SER A 84 7.60 1.99 1.60
N GLU A 85 7.86 1.01 2.47
CA GLU A 85 7.05 -0.22 2.58
C GLU A 85 5.54 0.09 2.64
N HIS A 86 5.16 1.11 3.42
CA HIS A 86 3.78 1.50 3.60
C HIS A 86 3.11 1.95 2.30
N GLN A 87 3.84 2.70 1.47
CA GLN A 87 3.34 3.17 0.17
C GLN A 87 3.15 2.01 -0.81
N ILE A 88 4.07 1.04 -0.84
CA ILE A 88 3.93 -0.18 -1.66
C ILE A 88 2.71 -0.98 -1.22
N ARG A 89 2.52 -1.15 0.10
CA ARG A 89 1.36 -1.85 0.65
C ARG A 89 0.05 -1.18 0.24
N TYR A 90 -0.01 0.15 0.35
CA TYR A 90 -1.20 0.92 -0.01
C TYR A 90 -1.48 0.85 -1.52
N ALA A 91 -0.45 0.99 -2.35
CA ALA A 91 -0.55 0.85 -3.81
C ALA A 91 -1.10 -0.52 -4.23
N LEU A 92 -0.60 -1.61 -3.63
CA LEU A 92 -1.09 -2.96 -3.90
C LEU A 92 -2.53 -3.15 -3.42
N GLN A 93 -2.91 -2.58 -2.28
CA GLN A 93 -4.29 -2.61 -1.79
C GLN A 93 -5.25 -1.83 -2.70
N GLU A 94 -4.88 -0.62 -3.15
CA GLU A 94 -5.65 0.15 -4.13
C GLU A 94 -5.84 -0.62 -5.45
N ALA A 95 -4.84 -1.42 -5.84
CA ALA A 95 -4.90 -2.29 -7.02
C ALA A 95 -5.64 -3.62 -6.78
N GLY A 96 -6.15 -3.89 -5.58
CA GLY A 96 -6.90 -5.10 -5.25
C GLY A 96 -6.06 -6.30 -4.78
N TYR A 97 -4.75 -6.15 -4.62
CA TYR A 97 -3.85 -7.17 -4.12
C TYR A 97 -3.82 -7.16 -2.59
N ILE A 98 -4.84 -7.75 -1.98
CA ILE A 98 -4.93 -7.89 -0.52
C ILE A 98 -4.22 -9.19 -0.11
N ARG A 99 -3.16 -9.06 0.70
CA ARG A 99 -2.50 -10.23 1.29
C ARG A 99 -3.44 -10.87 2.30
N ARG A 100 -4.11 -11.96 1.91
CA ARG A 100 -4.93 -12.75 2.82
C ARG A 100 -4.00 -13.53 3.74
N ILE A 101 -3.92 -13.11 4.99
CA ILE A 101 -3.29 -13.90 6.03
C ILE A 101 -4.27 -15.03 6.35
N ALA A 102 -3.83 -16.28 6.15
CA ALA A 102 -4.58 -17.43 6.64
C ALA A 102 -4.71 -17.26 8.16
N ARG A 103 -5.91 -16.90 8.61
CA ARG A 103 -6.20 -16.90 10.03
C ARG A 103 -6.20 -18.35 10.49
N ALA A 104 -5.66 -18.59 11.68
CA ALA A 104 -5.80 -19.90 12.31
C ALA A 104 -7.28 -20.31 12.25
N LYS A 105 -7.53 -21.57 11.89
CA LYS A 105 -8.87 -22.13 11.92
C LYS A 105 -9.39 -21.88 13.34
N SER A 106 -10.49 -21.14 13.46
CA SER A 106 -11.12 -20.92 14.76
C SER A 106 -11.25 -22.28 15.46
N PRO A 107 -10.88 -22.40 16.75
CA PRO A 107 -11.07 -23.63 17.49
C PRO A 107 -12.52 -24.05 17.29
N LEU A 108 -12.74 -25.26 16.79
CA LEU A 108 -14.08 -25.80 16.65
C LEU A 108 -14.63 -25.94 18.06
N LEU A 109 -15.48 -24.99 18.47
CA LEU A 109 -16.29 -25.08 19.69
C LEU A 109 -17.25 -26.25 19.49
N GLY A 110 -16.80 -27.46 19.82
CA GLY A 110 -17.58 -28.67 19.68
C GLY A 110 -16.82 -29.88 20.22
N GLU A 111 -16.77 -30.02 21.55
CA GLU A 111 -16.86 -31.30 22.29
C GLU A 111 -16.61 -31.08 23.79
N GLN A 112 -17.47 -30.32 24.46
CA GLN A 112 -17.58 -30.33 25.93
C GLN A 112 -19.05 -30.12 26.29
N ALA A 113 -19.89 -31.14 26.09
CA ALA A 113 -21.20 -31.21 26.74
C ALA A 113 -21.63 -32.67 26.94
N GLY A 114 -21.37 -33.20 28.14
CA GLY A 114 -22.17 -34.29 28.73
C GLY A 114 -21.49 -35.64 28.87
N SER A 115 -21.00 -35.95 30.07
CA SER A 115 -21.54 -37.07 30.89
C SER A 115 -20.71 -37.25 32.15
N LEU A 116 -21.18 -36.64 33.24
CA LEU A 116 -20.84 -37.02 34.60
C LEU A 116 -21.52 -38.36 34.89
N THR A 117 -20.74 -39.44 35.04
CA THR A 117 -21.16 -40.58 35.87
C THR A 117 -20.02 -40.96 36.81
N VAL A 118 -20.11 -40.46 38.04
CA VAL A 118 -19.31 -40.88 39.19
C VAL A 118 -19.77 -42.28 39.59
N GLY A 119 -19.01 -43.31 39.21
CA GLY A 119 -19.19 -44.67 39.67
C GLY A 119 -18.34 -44.95 40.90
N LYS A 120 -18.97 -44.90 42.09
CA LYS A 120 -18.43 -45.46 43.34
C LYS A 120 -17.99 -46.91 43.11
N ARG A 121 -16.74 -47.26 43.47
CA ARG A 121 -16.37 -48.64 43.77
C ARG A 121 -15.88 -48.70 45.21
N SER A 122 -16.68 -49.40 45.99
CA SER A 122 -16.38 -49.89 47.32
C SER A 122 -15.77 -51.27 47.17
N CYS A 123 -14.54 -51.47 47.63
CA CYS A 123 -14.02 -52.71 48.22
C CYS A 123 -12.95 -52.27 49.23
#